data_AF-A0A967AU05-F1
#
_entry.id   AF-A0A967AU05-F1
#
_cell.length_a   1.000
_cell.length_b   1.000
_cell.length_c   1.000
_cell.angle_alpha   90.00
_cell.angle_beta   90.00
_cell.angle_gamma   90.00
#
_symmetry.space_group_name_H-M   'P 1'
#
loop_
_entity.id
_entity.type
_entity.pdbx_description
1 polymer ?
#
loop_
_entity_poly.entity_id
_entity_poly.type
_entity_poly.pdbx_seq_one_letter_code
_entity_poly.pdbx_strand_id
1 'polypeptide(L)'
;MDELVKSALEEYFSDFKEYHIIILISFTVIIALLQIIQSYIVSKKIEKVKNDLKKSEIKFSKYNQLQVEALSEIYPVLADLLVNTVIIKSEFDKASPERINSLAENWGKSFNETFHYFTQKQYILTKSINSKYAILIGNLIKMNAYVRAEKQLSLLYLTLNNGEVEFKGDDEERNKLSDELSEIKKDEVMSETIDSISGLKSEIQYYFEKME
;
A
#
# COMPACT_ATOMS: atom_id res chain seq x y z
N MET A 1 -73.13 -2.81 -67.79
CA MET A 1 -71.72 -3.24 -67.91
C MET A 1 -70.85 -2.41 -66.96
N ASP A 2 -71.01 -1.07 -66.96
CA ASP A 2 -70.32 -0.18 -66.01
C ASP A 2 -70.64 -0.43 -64.52
N GLU A 3 -71.89 -0.73 -64.14
CA GLU A 3 -72.22 -1.04 -62.73
C GLU A 3 -71.59 -2.35 -62.23
N LEU A 4 -71.51 -3.36 -63.09
CA LEU A 4 -70.86 -4.65 -62.80
C LEU A 4 -69.36 -4.47 -62.61
N VAL A 5 -68.72 -3.65 -63.44
CA VAL A 5 -67.30 -3.30 -63.34
C VAL A 5 -67.04 -2.48 -62.07
N LYS A 6 -67.91 -1.52 -61.73
CA LYS A 6 -67.77 -0.68 -60.52
C LYS A 6 -67.95 -1.48 -59.23
N SER A 7 -68.93 -2.37 -59.19
CA SER A 7 -69.18 -3.27 -58.05
C SER A 7 -68.00 -4.22 -57.84
N ALA A 8 -67.46 -4.81 -58.91
CA ALA A 8 -66.30 -5.69 -58.83
C ALA A 8 -65.02 -4.93 -58.41
N LEU A 9 -64.86 -3.67 -58.84
CA LEU A 9 -63.76 -2.80 -58.43
C LEU A 9 -63.86 -2.39 -56.96
N GLU A 10 -65.04 -2.04 -56.47
CA GLU A 10 -65.25 -1.71 -55.05
C GLU A 10 -64.99 -2.90 -54.13
N GLU A 11 -65.40 -4.11 -54.54
CA GLU A 11 -65.09 -5.36 -53.83
C GLU A 11 -63.57 -5.63 -53.80
N TYR A 12 -62.88 -5.50 -54.93
CA TYR A 12 -61.42 -5.63 -55.00
C TYR A 12 -60.66 -4.59 -54.16
N PHE A 13 -61.13 -3.33 -54.16
CA PHE A 13 -60.52 -2.26 -53.37
C PHE A 13 -60.84 -2.39 -51.88
N SER A 14 -62.00 -2.93 -51.52
CA SER A 14 -62.39 -3.26 -50.15
C SER A 14 -61.47 -4.35 -49.60
N ASP A 15 -61.33 -5.45 -50.32
CA ASP A 15 -60.44 -6.56 -49.97
C ASP A 15 -58.99 -6.08 -49.83
N PHE A 16 -58.50 -5.28 -50.79
CA PHE A 16 -57.14 -4.74 -50.75
C PHE A 16 -56.90 -3.83 -49.53
N LYS A 17 -57.90 -3.02 -49.14
CA LYS A 17 -57.86 -2.19 -47.92
C LYS A 17 -57.81 -3.05 -46.66
N GLU A 18 -58.62 -4.10 -46.61
CA GLU A 18 -58.71 -4.99 -45.45
C GLU A 18 -57.39 -5.75 -45.23
N TYR A 19 -56.78 -6.27 -46.31
CA TYR A 19 -55.43 -6.85 -46.26
C TYR A 19 -54.37 -5.85 -45.80
N HIS A 20 -54.39 -4.62 -46.32
CA HIS A 20 -53.44 -3.59 -45.90
C HIS A 20 -53.58 -3.24 -44.41
N ILE A 21 -54.81 -3.17 -43.89
CA ILE A 21 -55.07 -2.92 -42.47
C ILE A 21 -54.53 -4.07 -41.61
N ILE A 22 -54.78 -5.33 -42.00
CA ILE A 22 -54.28 -6.51 -41.28
C ILE A 22 -52.74 -6.54 -41.27
N ILE A 23 -52.10 -6.21 -42.39
CA ILE A 23 -50.63 -6.13 -42.50
C ILE A 23 -50.08 -5.02 -41.58
N LEU A 24 -50.73 -3.85 -41.55
CA LEU A 24 -50.35 -2.72 -40.69
C LEU A 24 -50.46 -3.06 -39.20
N ILE A 25 -51.56 -3.71 -38.79
CA ILE A 25 -51.75 -4.18 -37.42
C ILE A 25 -50.66 -5.19 -37.07
N SER A 26 -50.38 -6.15 -37.96
CA SER A 26 -49.36 -7.19 -37.74
C SER A 26 -47.97 -6.58 -37.56
N PHE A 27 -47.57 -5.63 -38.40
CA PHE A 27 -46.31 -4.92 -38.27
C PHE A 27 -46.20 -4.16 -36.95
N THR A 28 -47.29 -3.50 -36.53
CA THR A 28 -47.33 -2.75 -35.28
C THR A 28 -47.13 -3.67 -34.08
N VAL A 29 -47.78 -4.84 -34.07
CA VAL A 29 -47.61 -5.86 -33.02
C VAL A 29 -46.18 -6.40 -32.99
N ILE A 30 -45.58 -6.68 -34.14
CA ILE A 30 -44.19 -7.18 -34.23
C ILE A 30 -43.20 -6.15 -33.70
N ILE A 31 -43.34 -4.89 -34.08
CA ILE A 31 -42.47 -3.80 -33.60
C ILE A 31 -42.60 -3.64 -32.08
N ALA A 32 -43.83 -3.67 -31.55
CA ALA A 32 -44.07 -3.59 -30.11
C ALA A 32 -43.39 -4.75 -29.36
N LEU A 33 -43.50 -5.99 -29.86
CA LEU A 33 -42.83 -7.16 -29.28
C LEU A 33 -41.30 -7.02 -29.31
N LEU A 34 -40.73 -6.57 -30.43
CA LEU A 34 -39.29 -6.35 -30.55
C LEU A 34 -38.79 -5.30 -29.56
N GLN A 35 -39.54 -4.21 -29.36
CA GLN A 35 -39.21 -3.18 -28.36
C GLN A 35 -39.25 -3.73 -26.94
N ILE A 36 -40.24 -4.55 -26.59
CA ILE A 36 -40.32 -5.20 -25.26
C ILE A 36 -39.10 -6.10 -25.03
N ILE A 37 -38.74 -6.94 -26.02
CA ILE A 37 -37.59 -7.83 -25.93
C ILE A 37 -36.28 -7.05 -25.81
N GLN A 38 -36.08 -6.02 -26.64
CA GLN A 38 -34.91 -5.15 -26.54
C GLN A 38 -34.83 -4.48 -25.16
N SER A 39 -35.93 -3.91 -24.68
CA SER A 39 -35.99 -3.23 -23.39
C SER A 39 -35.66 -4.18 -22.24
N TYR A 40 -36.15 -5.43 -22.30
CA TYR A 40 -35.80 -6.47 -21.33
C TYR A 40 -34.31 -6.84 -21.35
N ILE A 41 -33.73 -7.04 -22.54
CA ILE A 41 -32.30 -7.37 -22.69
C ILE A 41 -31.42 -6.21 -22.18
N VAL A 42 -31.77 -4.98 -22.53
CA VAL A 42 -31.04 -3.77 -22.10
C VAL A 42 -31.14 -3.62 -20.58
N SER A 43 -32.33 -3.78 -20.01
CA SER A 43 -32.54 -3.71 -18.55
C SER A 43 -31.67 -4.74 -17.81
N LYS A 44 -31.64 -5.99 -18.29
CA LYS A 44 -30.75 -7.02 -17.73
C LYS A 44 -29.27 -6.67 -17.83
N LYS A 45 -28.83 -6.10 -18.96
CA LYS A 45 -27.43 -5.65 -19.12
C LYS A 45 -27.10 -4.52 -18.15
N ILE A 46 -28.00 -3.54 -17.97
CA ILE A 46 -27.83 -2.42 -17.03
C ILE A 46 -27.74 -2.93 -15.60
N GLU A 47 -28.61 -3.87 -15.19
CA GLU A 47 -28.54 -4.47 -13.85
C GLU A 47 -27.22 -5.20 -13.60
N LYS A 48 -26.74 -5.95 -14.60
CA LYS A 48 -25.44 -6.62 -14.51
C LYS A 48 -24.31 -5.61 -14.32
N VAL A 49 -24.28 -4.57 -15.14
CA VAL A 49 -23.28 -3.48 -15.03
C VAL A 49 -23.38 -2.79 -13.67
N LYS A 50 -24.58 -2.50 -13.18
CA LYS A 50 -24.80 -1.90 -11.85
C LYS A 50 -24.27 -2.79 -10.73
N ASN A 51 -24.51 -4.10 -10.81
CA ASN A 51 -24.00 -5.05 -9.82
C ASN A 51 -22.47 -5.18 -9.88
N ASP A 52 -21.89 -5.20 -11.08
CA ASP A 52 -20.44 -5.23 -11.26
C ASP A 52 -19.78 -3.96 -10.73
N LEU A 53 -20.37 -2.78 -10.97
CA LEU A 53 -19.92 -1.50 -10.43
C LEU A 53 -19.99 -1.49 -8.90
N LYS A 54 -21.11 -1.91 -8.29
CA LYS A 54 -21.24 -2.02 -6.83
C LYS A 54 -20.19 -2.96 -6.24
N LYS A 55 -19.96 -4.11 -6.87
CA LYS A 55 -18.94 -5.06 -6.42
C LYS A 55 -17.54 -4.48 -6.53
N SER A 56 -17.26 -3.71 -7.58
CA SER A 56 -15.99 -2.99 -7.75
C SER A 56 -15.81 -1.90 -6.70
N GLU A 57 -16.85 -1.13 -6.43
CA GLU A 57 -16.86 -0.08 -5.40
C GLU A 57 -16.62 -0.67 -4.00
N ILE A 58 -17.30 -1.76 -3.65
CA ILE A 58 -17.08 -2.47 -2.36
C ILE A 58 -15.64 -2.98 -2.26
N LYS A 59 -15.08 -3.54 -3.34
CA LYS A 59 -13.69 -4.00 -3.35
C LYS A 59 -12.70 -2.84 -3.19
N PHE A 60 -12.94 -1.73 -3.86
CA PHE A 60 -12.14 -0.51 -3.76
C PHE A 60 -12.19 0.06 -2.34
N SER A 61 -13.39 0.16 -1.76
CA SER A 61 -13.60 0.59 -0.38
C SER A 61 -12.86 -0.31 0.62
N LYS A 62 -12.98 -1.64 0.49
CA LYS A 62 -12.27 -2.60 1.34
C LYS A 62 -10.75 -2.51 1.18
N TYR A 63 -10.26 -2.37 -0.05
CA TYR A 63 -8.83 -2.21 -0.31
C TYR A 63 -8.28 -0.94 0.35
N ASN A 64 -8.97 0.18 0.20
CA ASN A 64 -8.59 1.45 0.84
C ASN A 64 -8.63 1.33 2.37
N GLN A 65 -9.65 0.66 2.92
CA GLN A 65 -9.74 0.42 4.36
C GLN A 65 -8.53 -0.37 4.88
N LEU A 66 -8.17 -1.46 4.19
CA LEU A 66 -7.00 -2.27 4.56
C LEU A 66 -5.69 -1.49 4.40
N GLN A 67 -5.59 -0.61 3.40
CA GLN A 67 -4.45 0.29 3.25
C GLN A 67 -4.35 1.25 4.44
N VAL A 68 -5.46 1.88 4.82
CA VAL A 68 -5.51 2.81 5.96
C VAL A 68 -5.12 2.11 7.25
N GLU A 69 -5.66 0.92 7.50
CA GLU A 69 -5.33 0.10 8.67
C GLU A 69 -3.84 -0.27 8.69
N ALA A 70 -3.32 -0.77 7.56
CA ALA A 70 -1.92 -1.12 7.41
C ALA A 70 -0.99 0.07 7.72
N LEU A 71 -1.29 1.24 7.16
CA LEU A 71 -0.51 2.46 7.36
C LEU A 71 -0.63 3.01 8.78
N SER A 72 -1.80 2.89 9.41
CA SER A 72 -2.04 3.33 10.79
C SER A 72 -1.26 2.50 11.79
N GLU A 73 -1.03 1.21 11.51
CA GLU A 73 -0.17 0.36 12.33
C GLU A 73 1.32 0.58 12.06
N ILE A 74 1.69 0.87 10.81
CA ILE A 74 3.09 1.12 10.42
C ILE A 74 3.62 2.44 11.00
N TYR A 75 2.79 3.49 11.01
CA TYR A 75 3.19 4.82 11.43
C TYR A 75 3.79 4.92 12.86
N PRO A 76 3.17 4.36 13.91
CA PRO A 76 3.75 4.37 15.25
C PRO A 76 5.05 3.58 15.34
N VAL A 77 5.15 2.43 14.64
CA VAL A 77 6.40 1.63 14.60
C VAL A 77 7.55 2.44 14.01
N LEU A 78 7.30 3.22 12.95
CA LEU A 78 8.29 4.15 12.40
C LEU A 78 8.64 5.28 13.37
N ALA A 79 7.68 5.76 14.15
CA ALA A 79 7.94 6.80 15.14
C ALA A 79 8.86 6.29 16.26
N ASP A 80 8.62 5.07 16.74
CA ASP A 80 9.47 4.44 17.75
C ASP A 80 10.88 4.17 17.22
N LEU A 81 10.98 3.67 15.97
CA LEU A 81 12.27 3.50 15.31
C LEU A 81 13.03 4.83 15.16
N LEU A 82 12.33 5.91 14.81
CA LEU A 82 12.94 7.24 14.70
C LEU A 82 13.51 7.68 16.04
N VAL A 83 12.71 7.59 17.11
CA VAL A 83 13.14 7.95 18.47
C VAL A 83 14.37 7.15 18.87
N ASN A 84 14.33 5.83 18.69
CA ASN A 84 15.46 4.97 19.02
C ASN A 84 16.69 5.30 18.18
N THR A 85 16.54 5.60 16.89
CA THR A 85 17.67 6.00 16.03
C THR A 85 18.29 7.32 16.45
N VAL A 86 17.47 8.30 16.87
CA VAL A 86 17.94 9.59 17.41
C VAL A 86 18.69 9.37 18.73
N ILE A 87 18.18 8.54 19.63
CA ILE A 87 18.85 8.19 20.89
C ILE A 87 20.22 7.56 20.62
N ILE A 88 20.30 6.60 19.69
CA ILE A 88 21.58 5.97 19.30
C ILE A 88 22.57 7.04 18.83
N LYS A 89 22.12 7.95 17.95
CA LYS A 89 22.95 9.04 17.43
C LYS A 89 23.51 9.96 18.52
N SER A 90 22.71 10.28 19.54
CA SER A 90 23.13 11.20 20.60
C SER A 90 23.92 10.57 21.74
N GLU A 91 23.67 9.28 22.03
CA GLU A 91 24.16 8.63 23.26
C GLU A 91 25.37 7.72 23.04
N PHE A 92 25.55 7.12 21.87
CA PHE A 92 26.59 6.10 21.67
C PHE A 92 28.00 6.56 22.05
N ASP A 93 28.38 7.80 21.74
CA ASP A 93 29.73 8.32 22.03
C ASP A 93 30.00 8.59 23.52
N LYS A 94 28.96 8.61 24.34
CA LYS A 94 29.02 9.03 25.75
C LYS A 94 28.56 7.93 26.71
N ALA A 95 27.98 6.86 26.18
CA ALA A 95 27.39 5.79 26.94
C ALA A 95 28.47 4.84 27.48
N SER A 96 28.22 4.27 28.66
CA SER A 96 29.04 3.15 29.15
C SER A 96 28.84 1.92 28.25
N PRO A 97 29.79 0.97 28.23
CA PRO A 97 29.64 -0.28 27.50
C PRO A 97 28.30 -1.01 27.72
N GLU A 98 27.86 -1.10 28.98
CA GLU A 98 26.59 -1.75 29.34
C GLU A 98 25.39 -0.98 28.80
N ARG A 99 25.47 0.35 28.78
CA ARG A 99 24.44 1.22 28.21
C ARG A 99 24.39 1.10 26.69
N ILE A 100 25.53 1.03 26.00
CA ILE A 100 25.61 0.79 24.55
C ILE A 100 24.91 -0.53 24.21
N ASN A 101 25.21 -1.59 24.94
CA ASN A 101 24.59 -2.89 24.73
C ASN A 101 23.05 -2.83 24.88
N SER A 102 22.56 -2.19 25.94
CA SER A 102 21.11 -2.00 26.16
C SER A 102 20.46 -1.19 25.03
N LEU A 103 21.09 -0.10 24.59
CA LEU A 103 20.60 0.74 23.50
C LEU A 103 20.58 -0.03 22.18
N ALA A 104 21.63 -0.77 21.86
CA ALA A 104 21.73 -1.59 20.66
C ALA A 104 20.66 -2.71 20.63
N GLU A 105 20.35 -3.33 21.78
CA GLU A 105 19.27 -4.31 21.88
C GLU A 105 17.90 -3.70 21.62
N ASN A 106 17.61 -2.54 22.22
CA ASN A 106 16.35 -1.84 22.02
C ASN A 106 16.18 -1.40 20.56
N TRP A 107 17.23 -0.83 19.97
CA TRP A 107 17.22 -0.46 18.56
C TRP A 107 17.03 -1.68 17.65
N GLY A 108 17.73 -2.79 17.93
CA GLY A 108 17.59 -4.04 17.19
C GLY A 108 16.17 -4.62 17.23
N LYS A 109 15.46 -4.50 18.35
CA LYS A 109 14.05 -4.87 18.46
C LYS A 109 13.18 -4.00 17.54
N SER A 110 13.32 -2.68 17.59
CA SER A 110 12.56 -1.77 16.73
C SER A 110 12.86 -1.96 15.25
N PHE A 111 14.12 -2.24 14.89
CA PHE A 111 14.50 -2.60 13.53
C PHE A 111 13.75 -3.84 13.04
N ASN A 112 13.76 -4.92 13.83
CA ASN A 112 13.09 -6.18 13.48
C ASN A 112 11.56 -6.02 13.40
N GLU A 113 10.96 -5.28 14.33
CA GLU A 113 9.54 -4.98 14.33
C GLU A 113 9.15 -4.19 13.07
N THR A 114 9.90 -3.13 12.74
CA THR A 114 9.68 -2.35 11.51
C THR A 114 9.78 -3.24 10.28
N PHE A 115 10.83 -4.05 10.19
CA PHE A 115 11.03 -4.98 9.08
C PHE A 115 9.87 -5.95 8.92
N HIS A 116 9.38 -6.50 10.04
CA HIS A 116 8.28 -7.45 10.09
C HIS A 116 6.96 -6.84 9.59
N TYR A 117 6.55 -5.71 10.17
CA TYR A 117 5.28 -5.06 9.85
C TYR A 117 5.19 -4.67 8.36
N PHE A 118 6.27 -4.12 7.81
CA PHE A 118 6.28 -3.70 6.42
C PHE A 118 6.32 -4.86 5.44
N THR A 119 7.16 -5.87 5.69
CA THR A 119 7.29 -7.03 4.78
C THR A 119 5.96 -7.75 4.66
N GLN A 120 5.20 -7.87 5.76
CA GLN A 120 3.88 -8.49 5.74
C GLN A 120 2.84 -7.67 4.96
N LYS A 121 2.94 -6.34 5.00
CA LYS A 121 1.91 -5.44 4.45
C LYS A 121 2.25 -4.85 3.09
N GLN A 122 3.47 -5.05 2.58
CA GLN A 122 3.97 -4.54 1.30
C GLN A 122 2.97 -4.65 0.14
N TYR A 123 2.26 -5.78 0.04
CA TYR A 123 1.33 -6.05 -1.07
C TYR A 123 0.13 -5.09 -1.12
N ILE A 124 -0.23 -4.48 0.02
CA ILE A 124 -1.36 -3.56 0.10
C ILE A 124 -0.92 -2.10 -0.03
N LEU A 125 0.34 -1.78 0.25
CA LEU A 125 0.84 -0.40 0.25
C LEU A 125 0.92 0.20 -1.16
N THR A 126 0.88 1.52 -1.24
CA THR A 126 1.03 2.25 -2.50
C THR A 126 2.46 2.11 -3.05
N LYS A 127 2.62 2.28 -4.37
CA LYS A 127 3.94 2.23 -5.01
C LYS A 127 4.93 3.26 -4.43
N SER A 128 4.44 4.45 -4.08
CA SER A 128 5.26 5.52 -3.49
C SER A 128 5.82 5.09 -2.14
N ILE A 129 4.95 4.60 -1.25
CA ILE A 129 5.31 4.13 0.09
C ILE A 129 6.28 2.94 0.00
N ASN A 130 5.99 1.96 -0.88
CA ASN A 130 6.88 0.83 -1.11
C ASN A 130 8.27 1.25 -1.61
N SER A 131 8.35 2.25 -2.50
CA SER A 131 9.63 2.76 -3.00
C SER A 131 10.43 3.45 -1.89
N LYS A 132 9.78 4.28 -1.06
CA LYS A 132 10.42 4.94 0.10
C LYS A 132 10.88 3.92 1.14
N TYR A 133 10.08 2.88 1.38
CA TYR A 133 10.46 1.80 2.28
C TYR A 133 11.68 1.00 1.78
N ALA A 134 11.77 0.72 0.48
CA ALA A 134 12.95 0.04 -0.07
C ALA A 134 14.26 0.82 0.18
N ILE A 135 14.20 2.15 0.06
CA ILE A 135 15.33 3.04 0.40
C ILE A 135 15.63 2.96 1.90
N LEU A 136 14.60 3.08 2.74
CA LEU A 136 14.74 2.98 4.19
C LEU A 136 15.41 1.66 4.61
N ILE A 137 15.01 0.53 4.03
CA ILE A 137 15.60 -0.78 4.36
C ILE A 137 17.07 -0.85 4.02
N GLY A 138 17.49 -0.31 2.87
CA GLY A 138 18.91 -0.20 2.53
C GLY A 138 19.69 0.54 3.61
N ASN A 139 19.15 1.65 4.12
CA ASN A 139 19.77 2.45 5.17
C ASN A 139 19.73 1.75 6.54
N LEU A 140 18.63 1.09 6.89
CA LEU A 140 18.51 0.32 8.12
C LEU A 140 19.47 -0.87 8.17
N ILE A 141 19.77 -1.52 7.04
CA ILE A 141 20.76 -2.60 6.99
C ILE A 141 22.15 -2.06 7.33
N LYS A 142 22.56 -0.93 6.74
CA LYS A 142 23.83 -0.27 7.06
C LYS A 142 23.90 0.14 8.53
N MET A 143 22.82 0.76 9.03
CA MET A 143 22.73 1.17 10.44
C MET A 143 22.76 -0.02 11.39
N ASN A 144 22.12 -1.13 11.04
CA ASN A 144 22.15 -2.36 11.84
C ASN A 144 23.56 -2.98 11.88
N ALA A 145 24.31 -2.92 10.77
CA ALA A 145 25.72 -3.34 10.77
C ALA A 145 26.54 -2.49 11.76
N TYR A 146 26.39 -1.16 11.70
CA TYR A 146 27.03 -0.23 12.63
C TYR A 146 26.67 -0.53 14.09
N VAL A 147 25.37 -0.59 14.41
CA VAL A 147 24.88 -0.83 15.78
C VAL A 147 25.36 -2.18 16.33
N ARG A 148 25.48 -3.20 15.48
CA ARG A 148 26.00 -4.52 15.88
C ARG A 148 27.50 -4.47 16.15
N ALA A 149 28.27 -3.79 15.30
CA ALA A 149 29.71 -3.64 15.49
C ALA A 149 30.01 -2.85 16.78
N GLU A 150 29.28 -1.76 17.04
CA GLU A 150 29.36 -0.99 18.30
C GLU A 150 29.01 -1.86 19.51
N LYS A 151 27.94 -2.66 19.42
CA LYS A 151 27.59 -3.62 20.47
C LYS A 151 28.72 -4.61 20.72
N GLN A 152 29.27 -5.22 19.67
CA GLN A 152 30.36 -6.19 19.81
C GLN A 152 31.61 -5.56 20.43
N LEU A 153 31.98 -4.36 19.96
CA LEU A 153 33.09 -3.61 20.52
C LEU A 153 32.86 -3.30 22.00
N SER A 154 31.65 -2.87 22.38
CA SER A 154 31.31 -2.58 23.77
C SER A 154 31.45 -3.79 24.69
N LEU A 155 31.21 -5.01 24.20
CA LEU A 155 31.35 -6.24 24.99
C LEU A 155 32.81 -6.56 25.35
N LEU A 156 33.78 -5.94 24.69
CA LEU A 156 35.20 -6.08 25.03
C LEU A 156 35.61 -5.22 26.23
N TYR A 157 34.70 -4.40 26.75
CA TYR A 157 34.95 -3.49 27.86
C TYR A 157 33.98 -3.76 29.02
N LEU A 158 34.43 -3.43 30.24
CA LEU A 158 33.61 -3.51 31.44
C LEU A 158 33.74 -2.22 32.25
N THR A 159 32.61 -1.69 32.72
CA THR A 159 32.62 -0.60 33.70
C THR A 159 32.81 -1.14 35.11
N LEU A 160 33.85 -0.69 35.80
CA LEU A 160 34.16 -1.02 37.19
C LEU A 160 33.27 -0.21 38.16
N ASN A 161 33.21 -0.64 39.43
CA ASN A 161 32.39 0.01 40.46
C ASN A 161 32.74 1.48 40.74
N ASN A 162 33.96 1.91 40.38
CA ASN A 162 34.43 3.29 40.48
C ASN A 162 34.12 4.12 39.21
N GLY A 163 33.49 3.52 38.19
CA GLY A 163 33.16 4.15 36.91
C GLY A 163 34.29 4.09 35.86
N GLU A 164 35.44 3.50 36.18
CA GLU A 164 36.51 3.29 35.20
C GLU A 164 36.14 2.19 34.21
N VAL A 165 36.56 2.33 32.96
CA VAL A 165 36.32 1.34 31.90
C VAL A 165 37.59 0.53 31.69
N GLU A 166 37.49 -0.79 31.86
CA GLU A 166 38.60 -1.73 31.70
C GLU A 166 38.39 -2.56 30.43
N PHE A 167 39.43 -2.67 29.60
CA PHE A 167 39.43 -3.57 28.45
C PHE A 167 39.68 -5.01 28.90
N LYS A 168 38.83 -5.94 28.48
CA LYS A 168 38.87 -7.37 28.82
C LYS A 168 38.87 -8.30 27.60
N GLY A 169 38.85 -7.72 26.40
CA GLY A 169 38.82 -8.45 25.14
C GLY A 169 40.19 -8.84 24.61
N ASP A 170 40.17 -9.36 23.39
CA ASP A 170 41.37 -9.61 22.58
C ASP A 170 41.71 -8.39 21.71
N ASP A 171 42.99 -8.04 21.63
CA ASP A 171 43.46 -6.87 20.89
C ASP A 171 43.26 -7.04 19.37
N GLU A 172 43.36 -8.26 18.84
CA GLU A 172 43.10 -8.54 17.42
C GLU A 172 41.62 -8.33 17.09
N GLU A 173 40.72 -8.85 17.93
CA GLU A 173 39.28 -8.63 17.81
C GLU A 173 38.90 -7.14 17.92
N ARG A 174 39.49 -6.39 18.87
CA ARG A 174 39.28 -4.95 19.00
C ARG A 174 39.67 -4.20 17.74
N ASN A 175 40.86 -4.49 17.19
CA ASN A 175 41.36 -3.80 16.01
C ASN A 175 40.48 -4.07 14.81
N LYS A 176 40.06 -5.33 14.60
CA LYS A 176 39.14 -5.71 13.53
C LYS A 176 37.81 -4.95 13.61
N LEU A 177 37.18 -4.90 14.78
CA LEU A 177 35.91 -4.19 14.98
C LEU A 177 36.06 -2.67 14.82
N SER A 178 37.20 -2.12 15.25
CA SER A 178 37.51 -0.70 15.07
C SER A 178 37.71 -0.35 13.58
N ASP A 179 38.37 -1.24 12.82
CA ASP A 179 38.55 -1.07 11.38
C ASP A 179 37.17 -1.12 10.67
N GLU A 180 36.34 -2.13 10.99
CA GLU A 180 34.97 -2.24 10.47
C GLU A 180 34.13 -0.99 10.77
N LEU A 181 34.22 -0.43 11.98
CA LEU A 181 33.52 0.81 12.35
C LEU A 181 34.07 2.03 11.60
N SER A 182 35.37 2.08 11.35
CA SER A 182 36.00 3.21 10.64
C SER A 182 35.59 3.29 9.16
N GLU A 183 35.31 2.15 8.54
CA GLU A 183 34.78 2.07 7.17
C GLU A 183 33.33 2.57 7.10
N ILE A 184 32.58 2.43 8.20
CA ILE A 184 31.20 2.91 8.28
C ILE A 184 31.20 4.38 8.68
N LYS A 185 30.85 5.25 7.73
CA LYS A 185 30.64 6.67 7.99
C LYS A 185 29.41 6.90 8.89
N LYS A 186 29.62 6.84 10.20
CA LYS A 186 28.60 6.95 11.24
C LYS A 186 27.59 8.08 11.00
N ASP A 187 28.08 9.32 10.89
CA ASP A 187 27.22 10.50 10.79
C ASP A 187 26.37 10.49 9.51
N GLU A 188 26.93 9.97 8.41
CA GLU A 188 26.24 9.80 7.14
C GLU A 188 25.12 8.76 7.30
N VAL A 189 25.45 7.54 7.77
CA VAL A 189 24.49 6.44 7.93
C VAL A 189 23.34 6.79 8.87
N MET A 190 23.64 7.41 10.01
CA MET A 190 22.62 7.80 10.98
C MET A 190 21.70 8.90 10.43
N SER A 191 22.27 9.92 9.77
CA SER A 191 21.48 11.03 9.23
C SER A 191 20.63 10.56 8.05
N GLU A 192 21.19 9.78 7.11
CA GLU A 192 20.44 9.16 6.01
C GLU A 192 19.28 8.30 6.51
N THR A 193 19.49 7.54 7.59
CA THR A 193 18.46 6.71 8.20
C THR A 193 17.35 7.57 8.80
N ILE A 194 17.70 8.59 9.58
CA ILE A 194 16.73 9.54 10.19
C ILE A 194 15.90 10.23 9.10
N ASP A 195 16.55 10.71 8.04
CA ASP A 195 15.88 11.39 6.92
C ASP A 195 14.96 10.44 6.17
N SER A 196 15.37 9.18 5.98
CA SER A 196 14.56 8.16 5.31
C SER A 196 13.33 7.77 6.13
N ILE A 197 13.48 7.61 7.46
CA ILE A 197 12.34 7.34 8.35
C ILE A 197 11.37 8.51 8.31
N SER A 198 11.88 9.73 8.46
CA SER A 198 11.07 10.95 8.45
C SER A 198 10.35 11.14 7.12
N GLY A 199 11.05 10.95 6.00
CA GLY A 199 10.48 11.04 4.67
C GLY A 199 9.38 10.01 4.42
N LEU A 200 9.53 8.78 4.91
CA LEU A 200 8.48 7.77 4.82
C LEU A 200 7.27 8.13 5.70
N LYS A 201 7.48 8.62 6.93
CA LYS A 201 6.40 9.11 7.79
C LYS A 201 5.62 10.25 7.14
N SER A 202 6.31 11.22 6.55
CA SER A 202 5.67 12.34 5.84
C SER A 202 4.87 11.86 4.62
N GLU A 203 5.36 10.87 3.88
CA GLU A 203 4.60 10.27 2.76
C GLU A 203 3.32 9.59 3.24
N ILE A 204 3.37 8.88 4.38
CA ILE A 204 2.19 8.25 5.00
C ILE A 204 1.20 9.31 5.47
N GLN A 205 1.68 10.38 6.11
CA GLN A 205 0.83 11.48 6.55
C GLN A 205 0.15 12.17 5.37
N TYR A 206 0.91 12.48 4.31
CA TYR A 206 0.38 13.06 3.08
C TYR A 206 -0.66 12.16 2.41
N TYR A 207 -0.47 10.84 2.47
CA TYR A 207 -1.48 9.89 1.98
C TYR A 207 -2.79 10.03 2.76
N PHE A 208 -2.74 10.14 4.09
CA PHE A 208 -3.95 10.36 4.90
C PHE A 208 -4.60 11.72 4.67
N GLU A 209 -3.81 12.80 4.56
CA GLU A 209 -4.32 14.15 4.27
C GLU A 209 -5.04 14.24 2.92
N LYS A 210 -4.63 13.43 1.93
CA LYS A 210 -5.30 13.35 0.63
C LYS A 210 -6.60 12.56 0.61
N MET A 211 -6.87 11.79 1.67
CA MET A 211 -8.10 11.01 1.78
C MET A 211 -9.25 11.82 2.40
N GLU A 212 -8.95 12.93 3.07
CA GLU A 212 -9.92 13.96 3.48
C GLU A 212 -10.37 14.82 2.29
#